data_AF-A0A5B8RFW3-F1
#
_entry.id   AF-A0A5B8RFW3-F1
#
_cell.length_a   1.000
_cell.length_b   1.000
_cell.length_c   1.000
_cell.angle_alpha   90.00
_cell.angle_beta   90.00
_cell.angle_gamma   90.00
#
_symmetry.space_group_name_H-M   'P 1'
#
loop_
_entity.id
_entity.type
_entity.pdbx_description
1 polymer ?
#
loop_
_entity_poly.entity_id
_entity_poly.type
_entity_poly.pdbx_seq_one_letter_code
_entity_poly.pdbx_strand_id
1 'polypeptide(L)'
;MREGGICYLDEIIEARKDTTVVLHPLADDRRVLPLDATGELIEAHPDFLLVVSYNPGYRNLMKGLKPSTRQRFVALSFGYPDAAAERQIVAREAGIDTARAEQLVRLATDLRRLDGHDLEEAASTRLLVHAARLIARGVAPLAACRACLAEPLSDEPAALEALMDVVGAHLG
;
A
#
# COMPACT_ATOMS: atom_id res chain seq x y z
N MET A 1 23.30 6.72 -4.63
CA MET A 1 23.70 7.84 -5.50
C MET A 1 25.15 7.70 -5.93
N ARG A 2 26.12 7.96 -5.04
CA ARG A 2 27.55 7.91 -5.37
C ARG A 2 28.10 6.49 -5.54
N GLU A 3 27.50 5.53 -4.85
CA GLU A 3 27.97 4.13 -4.78
C GLU A 3 27.09 3.16 -5.59
N GLY A 4 26.21 3.65 -6.46
CA GLY A 4 25.42 2.76 -7.34
C GLY A 4 24.25 2.01 -6.70
N GLY A 5 23.84 2.34 -5.47
CA GLY A 5 22.69 1.69 -4.84
C GLY A 5 21.31 2.08 -5.43
N ILE A 6 20.28 1.34 -5.04
CA ILE A 6 18.87 1.66 -5.31
C ILE A 6 18.38 2.67 -4.27
N CYS A 7 17.80 3.78 -4.71
CA CYS A 7 17.07 4.71 -3.85
C CYS A 7 15.56 4.50 -4.08
N TYR A 8 14.90 3.95 -3.07
CA TYR A 8 13.45 3.77 -3.06
C TYR A 8 12.80 4.90 -2.26
N LEU A 9 12.02 5.74 -2.93
CA LEU A 9 11.24 6.81 -2.32
C LEU A 9 9.80 6.34 -2.18
N ASP A 10 9.45 5.95 -0.95
CA ASP A 10 8.10 5.51 -0.62
C ASP A 10 7.15 6.72 -0.51
N GLU A 11 5.92 6.57 -0.99
CA GLU A 11 4.87 7.59 -0.93
C GLU A 11 5.31 8.99 -1.40
N ILE A 12 5.93 9.08 -2.59
CA ILE A 12 6.55 10.30 -3.11
C ILE A 12 5.60 11.52 -3.20
N ILE A 13 4.29 11.28 -3.23
CA ILE A 13 3.26 12.32 -3.26
C ILE A 13 3.09 13.07 -1.93
N GLU A 14 3.53 12.50 -0.81
CA GLU A 14 3.52 13.15 0.50
C GLU A 14 4.75 14.05 0.72
N ALA A 15 5.78 13.90 -0.12
CA ALA A 15 6.91 14.81 -0.13
C ALA A 15 6.48 16.21 -0.58
N ARG A 16 7.16 17.23 -0.05
CA ARG A 16 6.94 18.62 -0.47
C ARG A 16 7.23 18.77 -1.98
N LYS A 17 6.45 19.62 -2.64
CA LYS A 17 6.53 19.79 -4.11
C LYS A 17 7.90 20.29 -4.59
N ASP A 18 8.59 21.09 -3.79
CA ASP A 18 9.97 21.54 -4.04
C ASP A 18 10.97 20.36 -4.03
N THR A 19 10.74 19.38 -3.16
CA THR A 19 11.59 18.18 -3.02
C THR A 19 11.48 17.26 -4.24
N THR A 20 10.29 17.12 -4.82
CA THR A 20 10.08 16.24 -5.99
C THR A 20 10.65 16.81 -7.30
N VAL A 21 10.80 18.14 -7.40
CA VAL A 21 11.41 18.80 -8.57
C VAL A 21 12.93 18.59 -8.61
N VAL A 22 13.59 18.51 -7.45
CA VAL A 22 15.02 18.23 -7.34
C VAL A 22 15.39 16.86 -7.92
N LEU A 23 14.43 15.93 -8.01
CA LEU A 23 14.62 14.61 -8.61
C LEU A 23 14.56 14.62 -10.13
N HIS A 24 14.11 15.70 -10.78
CA HIS A 24 13.94 15.74 -12.24
C HIS A 24 15.26 15.50 -13.00
N PRO A 25 16.38 16.17 -12.66
CA PRO A 25 17.67 15.93 -13.33
C PRO A 25 18.24 14.54 -13.08
N LEU A 26 17.80 13.87 -12.01
CA LEU A 26 18.22 12.52 -11.68
C LEU A 26 17.47 11.46 -12.50
N ALA A 27 16.22 11.76 -12.85
CA ALA A 27 15.33 10.89 -13.62
C ALA A 27 15.35 11.17 -15.14
N ASP A 28 16.21 12.08 -15.62
CA ASP A 28 16.48 12.27 -17.05
C ASP A 28 17.92 11.89 -17.41
N ASP A 29 18.26 12.06 -18.69
CA ASP A 29 19.55 11.64 -19.26
C ASP A 29 20.76 12.29 -18.57
N ARG A 30 20.57 13.41 -17.84
CA ARG A 30 21.67 14.07 -17.13
C ARG A 30 22.14 13.25 -15.94
N ARG A 31 21.26 12.51 -15.28
CA ARG A 31 21.55 11.69 -14.08
C ARG A 31 22.37 12.44 -13.02
N VAL A 32 21.96 13.67 -12.68
CA VAL A 32 22.62 14.51 -11.67
C VAL A 32 21.69 14.89 -10.53
N LEU A 33 22.26 15.18 -9.36
CA LEU A 33 21.56 15.74 -8.20
C LEU A 33 22.23 17.05 -7.75
N PRO A 34 21.61 18.22 -7.95
CA PRO A 34 22.09 19.46 -7.37
C PRO A 34 21.79 19.50 -5.85
N LEU A 35 22.79 19.85 -5.05
CA LEU A 35 22.69 20.06 -3.61
C LEU A 35 22.90 21.54 -3.28
N ASP A 36 21.81 22.30 -3.22
CA ASP A 36 21.87 23.76 -3.02
C ASP A 36 22.56 24.16 -1.70
N ALA A 37 22.41 23.36 -0.64
CA ALA A 37 23.00 23.64 0.66
C ALA A 37 24.53 23.58 0.67
N THR A 38 25.14 22.76 -0.21
CA THR A 38 26.59 22.59 -0.32
C THR A 38 27.16 23.21 -1.60
N GLY A 39 26.30 23.61 -2.54
CA GLY A 39 26.69 24.05 -3.88
C GLY A 39 27.24 22.92 -4.74
N GLU A 40 27.06 21.66 -4.34
CA GLU A 40 27.59 20.52 -5.06
C GLU A 40 26.64 20.05 -6.16
N LEU A 41 27.21 19.61 -7.30
CA LEU A 41 26.48 18.87 -8.32
C LEU A 41 26.99 17.43 -8.32
N ILE A 42 26.15 16.49 -7.89
CA ILE A 42 26.51 15.07 -7.82
C ILE A 42 26.14 14.41 -9.13
N GLU A 43 27.11 13.81 -9.82
CA GLU A 43 26.85 12.85 -10.89
C GLU A 43 26.46 11.49 -10.29
N ALA A 44 25.33 10.93 -10.71
CA ALA A 44 24.89 9.64 -10.23
C ALA A 44 25.78 8.54 -10.80
N HIS A 45 26.15 7.59 -9.95
CA HIS A 45 26.90 6.40 -10.35
C HIS A 45 26.15 5.64 -11.47
N PRO A 46 26.84 5.01 -12.44
CA PRO A 46 26.19 4.28 -13.54
C PRO A 46 25.13 3.27 -13.09
N ASP A 47 25.37 2.57 -11.98
CA ASP A 47 24.45 1.57 -11.42
C ASP A 47 23.32 2.15 -10.54
N PHE A 48 23.32 3.45 -10.28
CA PHE A 48 22.28 4.07 -9.46
C PHE A 48 20.90 3.94 -10.09
N LEU A 49 19.93 3.43 -9.33
CA LEU A 49 18.54 3.31 -9.72
C LEU A 49 17.64 4.12 -8.78
N LEU A 50 16.76 4.92 -9.36
CA LEU A 50 15.68 5.60 -8.64
C LEU A 50 14.37 4.80 -8.81
N VAL A 51 13.76 4.42 -7.69
CA VAL A 51 12.43 3.78 -7.65
C VAL A 51 11.52 4.63 -6.78
N VAL A 52 10.29 4.87 -7.25
CA VAL A 52 9.29 5.65 -6.51
C VAL A 52 7.98 4.86 -6.41
N SER A 53 7.27 4.99 -5.30
CA SER A 53 5.91 4.46 -5.13
C SER A 53 4.94 5.58 -4.77
N TYR A 54 3.67 5.40 -5.13
CA TYR A 54 2.57 6.22 -4.64
C TYR A 54 1.25 5.47 -4.83
N ASN A 55 0.26 5.80 -4.01
CA ASN A 55 -1.10 5.26 -4.14
C ASN A 55 -1.96 6.22 -4.97
N PRO A 56 -2.35 5.88 -6.21
CA PRO A 56 -3.23 6.73 -6.99
C PRO A 56 -4.62 6.78 -6.35
N GLY A 57 -5.26 7.95 -6.37
CA GLY A 57 -6.66 8.07 -5.93
C GLY A 57 -6.86 8.36 -4.44
N TYR A 58 -5.79 8.57 -3.66
CA TYR A 58 -5.94 9.19 -2.34
C TYR A 58 -6.69 10.52 -2.51
N ARG A 59 -7.85 10.66 -1.82
CA ARG A 59 -8.98 11.61 -2.03
C ARG A 59 -8.68 13.06 -2.40
N ASN A 60 -7.44 13.51 -2.32
CA ASN A 60 -7.01 14.76 -2.90
C ASN A 60 -6.73 14.59 -4.40
N LEU A 61 -7.73 14.89 -5.25
CA LEU A 61 -7.54 15.12 -6.70
C LEU A 61 -6.34 16.06 -7.01
N MET A 62 -5.95 16.88 -6.03
CA MET A 62 -4.86 17.85 -6.06
C MET A 62 -3.46 17.29 -5.69
N LYS A 63 -3.35 16.05 -5.21
CA LYS A 63 -2.09 15.42 -4.74
C LYS A 63 -1.56 14.31 -5.67
N GLY A 64 -1.95 14.31 -6.94
CA GLY A 64 -1.33 13.42 -7.93
C GLY A 64 0.08 13.87 -8.31
N LEU A 65 0.92 12.92 -8.77
CA LEU A 65 2.15 13.28 -9.47
C LEU A 65 1.82 14.07 -10.75
N LYS A 66 2.53 15.18 -10.96
CA LYS A 66 2.39 15.98 -12.19
C LYS A 66 2.70 15.12 -13.41
N PRO A 67 2.02 15.32 -14.56
CA PRO A 67 2.30 14.58 -15.79
C PRO A 67 3.79 14.63 -16.20
N SER A 68 4.44 15.78 -16.03
CA SER A 68 5.87 15.96 -16.34
C SER A 68 6.82 15.14 -15.46
N THR A 69 6.40 14.78 -14.24
CA THR A 69 7.15 13.86 -13.37
C THR A 69 6.89 12.43 -13.80
N ARG A 70 5.64 12.04 -14.02
CA ARG A 70 5.27 10.69 -14.48
C ARG A 70 5.95 10.28 -15.79
N GLN A 71 6.09 11.21 -16.74
CA GLN A 71 6.71 10.95 -18.04
C GLN A 71 8.22 10.68 -17.97
N ARG A 72 8.83 10.76 -16.79
CA ARG A 72 10.25 10.44 -16.55
C ARG A 72 10.47 9.03 -15.99
N PHE A 73 9.39 8.27 -15.76
CA PHE A 73 9.46 6.94 -15.15
C PHE A 73 8.84 5.88 -16.05
N VAL A 74 9.42 4.69 -16.00
CA VAL A 74 8.72 3.45 -16.36
C VAL A 74 7.82 3.07 -15.19
N ALA A 75 6.56 2.73 -15.47
CA ALA A 75 5.55 2.50 -14.43
C ALA A 75 5.09 1.03 -14.38
N LEU A 76 4.86 0.54 -13.16
CA LEU A 76 4.18 -0.71 -12.88
C LEU A 76 2.97 -0.40 -12.00
N SER A 77 1.82 -0.97 -12.35
CA SER A 77 0.59 -0.85 -11.57
C SER A 77 0.38 -2.11 -10.75
N PHE A 78 0.13 -1.94 -9.45
CA PHE A 78 -0.15 -3.05 -8.53
C PHE A 78 -1.62 -2.98 -8.11
N GLY A 79 -2.32 -4.10 -8.26
CA GLY A 79 -3.59 -4.35 -7.60
C GLY A 79 -3.39 -5.32 -6.44
N TYR A 80 -4.47 -5.64 -5.73
CA TYR A 80 -4.46 -6.78 -4.82
C TYR A 80 -4.14 -8.07 -5.58
N PRO A 81 -3.41 -9.03 -4.99
CA PRO A 81 -3.15 -10.32 -5.63
C PRO A 81 -4.44 -11.05 -5.94
N ASP A 82 -4.40 -11.99 -6.89
CA ASP A 82 -5.52 -12.92 -7.05
C ASP A 82 -5.73 -13.75 -5.77
N ALA A 83 -6.93 -14.32 -5.62
CA ALA A 83 -7.30 -15.03 -4.39
C ALA A 83 -6.36 -16.21 -4.07
N ALA A 84 -5.79 -16.88 -5.09
CA ALA A 84 -4.91 -18.01 -4.88
C ALA A 84 -3.54 -17.56 -4.33
N ALA A 85 -2.98 -16.49 -4.91
CA ALA A 85 -1.74 -15.87 -4.46
C ALA A 85 -1.90 -15.21 -3.08
N GLU A 86 -2.99 -14.46 -2.86
CA GLU A 86 -3.23 -13.78 -1.58
C GLU A 86 -3.40 -14.78 -0.44
N ARG A 87 -4.09 -15.90 -0.68
CA ARG A 87 -4.20 -16.99 0.30
C ARG A 87 -2.84 -17.55 0.68
N GLN A 88 -1.95 -17.77 -0.29
CA GLN A 88 -0.60 -18.25 -0.01
C GLN A 88 0.20 -17.24 0.81
N ILE A 89 0.08 -15.95 0.48
CA ILE A 89 0.73 -14.86 1.23
C ILE A 89 0.22 -14.85 2.68
N VAL A 90 -1.10 -14.81 2.89
CA VAL A 90 -1.69 -14.75 4.24
C VAL A 90 -1.34 -16.00 5.05
N ALA A 91 -1.45 -17.20 4.49
CA ALA A 91 -1.11 -18.44 5.18
C ALA A 91 0.37 -18.45 5.61
N ARG A 92 1.28 -18.06 4.70
CA ARG A 92 2.72 -18.04 4.97
C ARG A 92 3.11 -16.97 5.98
N GLU A 93 2.64 -15.74 5.80
CA GLU A 93 3.06 -14.58 6.61
C GLU A 93 2.46 -14.59 8.03
N ALA A 94 1.32 -15.27 8.21
CA ALA A 94 0.66 -15.38 9.51
C ALA A 94 0.83 -16.75 10.18
N GLY A 95 1.27 -17.78 9.44
CA GLY A 95 1.42 -19.14 9.97
C GLY A 95 0.08 -19.82 10.29
N ILE A 96 -0.96 -19.52 9.52
CA ILE A 96 -2.30 -20.15 9.66
C ILE A 96 -2.52 -21.20 8.56
N ASP A 97 -3.48 -22.09 8.77
CA ASP A 97 -3.85 -23.08 7.78
C ASP A 97 -4.48 -22.46 6.52
N THR A 98 -4.40 -23.19 5.40
CA THR A 98 -4.88 -22.72 4.10
C THR A 98 -6.39 -22.45 4.07
N ALA A 99 -7.19 -23.21 4.83
CA ALA A 99 -8.64 -23.02 4.84
C ALA A 99 -9.01 -21.71 5.55
N ARG A 100 -8.37 -21.40 6.68
CA ARG A 100 -8.55 -20.11 7.37
C ARG A 100 -8.06 -18.94 6.53
N ALA A 101 -6.92 -19.08 5.85
CA ALA A 101 -6.42 -18.03 4.95
C ALA A 101 -7.39 -17.80 3.79
N GLU A 102 -7.97 -18.85 3.22
CA GLU A 102 -8.97 -18.74 2.16
C GLU A 102 -10.24 -18.01 2.63
N GLN A 103 -10.71 -18.32 3.83
CA GLN A 103 -11.87 -17.66 4.43
C GLN A 103 -11.62 -16.16 4.62
N LEU A 104 -10.44 -15.76 5.11
CA LEU A 104 -10.06 -14.34 5.25
C LEU A 104 -9.94 -13.63 3.89
N VAL A 105 -9.42 -14.29 2.86
CA VAL A 105 -9.32 -13.71 1.50
C VAL A 105 -10.70 -13.54 0.86
N ARG A 106 -11.64 -14.48 1.08
CA ARG A 106 -13.03 -14.33 0.63
C ARG A 106 -13.71 -13.15 1.32
N LEU A 107 -13.56 -13.05 2.65
CA LEU A 107 -14.02 -11.89 3.41
C LEU A 107 -13.43 -10.59 2.83
N ALA A 108 -12.12 -10.53 2.60
CA ALA A 108 -11.47 -9.35 2.02
C ALA A 108 -12.04 -8.98 0.64
N THR A 109 -12.31 -9.99 -0.18
CA THR A 109 -12.88 -9.79 -1.52
C THR A 109 -14.25 -9.13 -1.45
N ASP A 110 -15.09 -9.54 -0.51
CA ASP A 110 -16.40 -8.93 -0.31
C ASP A 110 -16.30 -7.53 0.30
N LEU A 111 -15.40 -7.32 1.28
CA LEU A 111 -15.13 -5.99 1.84
C LEU A 111 -14.63 -5.01 0.77
N ARG A 112 -13.76 -5.44 -0.14
CA ARG A 112 -13.25 -4.62 -1.26
C ARG A 112 -14.33 -4.23 -2.26
N ARG A 113 -15.46 -4.94 -2.32
CA ARG A 113 -16.60 -4.57 -3.19
C ARG A 113 -17.42 -3.41 -2.61
N LEU A 114 -17.24 -3.11 -1.33
CA LEU A 114 -17.87 -1.96 -0.65
C LEU A 114 -17.06 -0.66 -0.84
N ASP A 115 -15.86 -0.75 -1.42
CA ASP A 115 -14.98 0.38 -1.72
C ASP A 115 -15.67 1.40 -2.63
N GLY A 116 -15.57 2.69 -2.28
CA GLY A 116 -16.17 3.79 -3.02
C GLY A 116 -17.66 4.05 -2.76
N HIS A 117 -18.37 3.16 -2.05
CA HIS A 117 -19.75 3.38 -1.62
C HIS A 117 -19.84 3.72 -0.13
N ASP A 118 -19.23 2.90 0.74
CA ASP A 118 -19.35 3.02 2.20
C ASP A 118 -17.99 3.06 2.92
N LEU A 119 -16.89 2.79 2.22
CA LEU A 119 -15.53 2.76 2.78
C LEU A 119 -14.63 3.83 2.17
N GLU A 120 -13.77 4.39 3.01
CA GLU A 120 -12.72 5.32 2.58
C GLU A 120 -11.54 4.61 1.93
N GLU A 121 -11.24 3.39 2.39
CA GLU A 121 -10.19 2.53 1.86
C GLU A 121 -10.63 1.06 1.83
N ALA A 122 -10.20 0.36 0.79
CA ALA A 122 -10.38 -1.08 0.67
C ALA A 122 -9.51 -1.89 1.67
N ALA A 123 -10.01 -3.05 2.09
CA ALA A 123 -9.28 -3.97 2.97
C ALA A 123 -7.97 -4.47 2.33
N SER A 124 -6.83 -3.99 2.83
CA SER A 124 -5.51 -4.37 2.29
C SER A 124 -5.05 -5.76 2.74
N THR A 125 -4.16 -6.39 1.96
CA THR A 125 -3.51 -7.67 2.34
C THR A 125 -2.77 -7.56 3.68
N ARG A 126 -2.25 -6.38 4.03
CA ARG A 126 -1.59 -6.12 5.32
C ARG A 126 -2.56 -6.33 6.49
N LEU A 127 -3.79 -5.84 6.37
CA LEU A 127 -4.81 -6.01 7.40
C LEU A 127 -5.23 -7.48 7.55
N LEU A 128 -5.29 -8.23 6.45
CA LEU A 128 -5.53 -9.68 6.50
C LEU A 128 -4.44 -10.42 7.24
N VAL A 129 -3.17 -10.10 6.98
CA VAL A 129 -2.02 -10.70 7.70
C VAL A 129 -2.09 -10.36 9.18
N HIS A 130 -2.49 -9.14 9.57
CA HIS A 130 -2.68 -8.78 10.97
C HIS A 130 -3.80 -9.58 11.65
N ALA A 131 -4.98 -9.65 11.03
CA ALA A 131 -6.10 -10.45 11.53
C ALA A 131 -5.71 -11.92 11.69
N ALA A 132 -5.07 -12.50 10.68
CA ALA A 132 -4.57 -13.86 10.68
C ALA A 132 -3.54 -14.12 11.79
N ARG A 133 -2.61 -13.19 12.03
CA ARG A 133 -1.61 -13.30 13.12
C ARG A 133 -2.25 -13.25 14.50
N LEU A 134 -3.31 -12.46 14.69
CA LEU A 134 -4.06 -12.46 15.95
C LEU A 134 -4.78 -13.80 16.17
N ILE A 135 -5.43 -14.33 15.12
CA ILE A 135 -6.09 -15.65 15.16
C ILE A 135 -5.09 -16.76 15.48
N ALA A 136 -3.91 -16.75 14.84
CA ALA A 136 -2.84 -17.71 15.10
C ALA A 136 -2.37 -17.71 16.57
N ARG A 137 -2.51 -16.57 17.26
CA ARG A 137 -2.18 -16.40 18.68
C ARG A 137 -3.34 -16.68 19.63
N GLY A 138 -4.48 -17.18 19.12
CA GLY A 138 -5.64 -17.57 19.91
C GLY A 138 -6.67 -16.47 20.15
N VAL A 139 -6.57 -15.32 19.49
CA VAL A 139 -7.63 -14.30 19.52
C VAL A 139 -8.84 -14.84 18.74
N ALA A 140 -10.03 -14.66 19.29
CA ALA A 140 -11.26 -15.08 18.63
C ALA A 140 -11.39 -14.43 17.23
N PRO A 141 -11.77 -15.17 16.17
CA PRO A 141 -11.78 -14.65 14.80
C PRO A 141 -12.57 -13.36 14.62
N LEU A 142 -13.77 -13.25 15.20
CA LEU A 142 -14.57 -12.02 15.15
C LEU A 142 -13.87 -10.83 15.80
N ALA A 143 -13.20 -11.04 16.94
CA ALA A 143 -12.46 -9.98 17.62
C ALA A 143 -11.22 -9.55 16.83
N ALA A 144 -10.49 -10.50 16.25
CA ALA A 144 -9.34 -10.22 15.40
C ALA A 144 -9.75 -9.43 14.14
N CYS A 145 -10.83 -9.84 13.47
CA CYS A 145 -11.35 -9.14 12.31
C CYS A 145 -11.93 -7.77 12.65
N ARG A 146 -12.58 -7.59 13.80
CA ARG A 146 -12.99 -6.26 14.24
C ARG A 146 -11.79 -5.31 14.35
N ALA A 147 -10.77 -5.73 15.11
CA ALA A 147 -9.60 -4.90 15.39
C ALA A 147 -8.74 -4.59 14.14
N CYS A 148 -8.77 -5.46 13.12
CA CYS A 148 -7.90 -5.32 11.95
C CYS A 148 -8.63 -4.99 10.64
N LEU A 149 -9.91 -5.33 10.49
CA LEU A 149 -10.67 -5.23 9.24
C LEU A 149 -11.94 -4.38 9.39
N ALA A 150 -12.32 -3.94 10.59
CA ALA A 150 -13.41 -3.00 10.78
C ALA A 150 -12.89 -1.64 11.26
N GLU A 151 -12.32 -1.60 12.47
CA GLU A 151 -11.85 -0.35 13.11
C GLU A 151 -10.84 0.43 12.25
N PRO A 152 -9.91 -0.19 11.49
CA PRO A 152 -9.01 0.57 10.63
C PRO A 152 -9.63 1.09 9.33
N LEU A 153 -10.80 0.61 8.93
CA LEU A 153 -11.45 0.98 7.66
C LEU A 153 -12.50 2.09 7.83
N SER A 154 -12.99 2.31 9.05
CA SER A 154 -13.98 3.35 9.33
C SER A 154 -14.04 3.69 10.82
N ASP A 155 -14.28 4.96 11.13
CA ASP A 155 -14.65 5.43 12.47
C ASP A 155 -16.18 5.57 12.64
N GLU A 156 -16.97 5.39 11.57
CA GLU A 156 -18.42 5.58 11.57
C GLU A 156 -19.14 4.36 12.17
N PRO A 157 -19.92 4.50 13.25
CA PRO A 157 -20.55 3.36 13.92
C PRO A 157 -21.42 2.48 13.02
N ALA A 158 -22.17 3.08 12.09
CA ALA A 158 -23.01 2.35 11.15
C ALA A 158 -22.20 1.55 10.12
N ALA A 159 -21.08 2.09 9.65
CA ALA A 159 -20.17 1.39 8.75
C ALA A 159 -19.47 0.24 9.48
N LEU A 160 -19.06 0.46 10.73
CA LEU A 160 -18.48 -0.60 11.58
C LEU A 160 -19.45 -1.76 11.80
N GLU A 161 -20.73 -1.47 12.05
CA GLU A 161 -21.77 -2.51 12.18
C GLU A 161 -21.92 -3.29 10.87
N ALA A 162 -22.06 -2.62 9.73
CA ALA A 162 -22.15 -3.26 8.42
C ALA A 162 -20.92 -4.12 8.08
N LEU A 163 -19.71 -3.62 8.37
CA LEU A 163 -18.46 -4.37 8.22
C LEU A 163 -18.48 -5.64 9.09
N MET A 164 -18.93 -5.52 10.33
CA MET A 164 -19.00 -6.65 11.25
C MET A 164 -20.09 -7.67 10.88
N ASP A 165 -21.17 -7.26 10.23
CA ASP A 165 -22.17 -8.17 9.66
C ASP A 165 -21.56 -9.03 8.55
N VAL A 166 -20.77 -8.41 7.65
CA VAL A 166 -20.03 -9.14 6.61
C VAL A 166 -19.02 -10.10 7.23
N VAL A 167 -18.26 -9.64 8.25
CA VAL A 167 -17.33 -10.50 9.00
C VAL A 167 -18.06 -11.69 9.63
N GLY A 168 -19.23 -11.45 10.24
CA GLY A 168 -20.07 -12.48 10.85
C GLY A 168 -20.57 -13.50 9.86
N ALA A 169 -20.98 -13.08 8.66
CA ALA A 169 -21.43 -13.98 7.59
C ALA A 169 -20.32 -14.92 7.08
N HIS A 170 -19.05 -14.49 7.18
CA HIS A 170 -17.92 -15.32 6.79
C HIS A 170 -17.40 -16.21 7.91
N LEU A 171 -17.41 -15.76 9.17
CA LEU A 171 -16.73 -16.41 10.30
C LEU A 171 -17.67 -17.03 11.36
N GLY A 172 -18.97 -16.79 11.26
CA GLY A 172 -20.01 -17.35 12.11
C GLY A 172 -20.37 -18.80 11.81
#